data_AF-A0A352IP19-F1
#
_entry.id   AF-A0A352IP19-F1
#
_cell.length_a   1.000
_cell.length_b   1.000
_cell.length_c   1.000
_cell.angle_alpha   90.00
_cell.angle_beta   90.00
_cell.angle_gamma   90.00
#
_symmetry.space_group_name_H-M   'P 1'
#
loop_
_entity.id
_entity.type
_entity.pdbx_description
1 polymer ?
#
loop_
_entity_poly.entity_id
_entity_poly.type
_entity_poly.pdbx_seq_one_letter_code
_entity_poly.pdbx_strand_id
1 'polypeptide(L)'
;QYRAKTYGKAKVGAPPMSVPHLDLRVSDGRYYLLFGPFASFKPVLERGRGFLDYLRSMRLHDIPSLLNVAIEHFPLVKYLVSETFKGEKSMFEELDSFAPGMSKKFNWKAVEAGQRVQIIRDGDLQMGTEILVSKDKTYGTLLGASPGASVSPEVMLRCLEQLLPSIFTSEEAGKKKKEIFPEDNLDFLAKNPERYREIRDAVNERLGIKQSASQQD
;
A
#
# COMPACT_ATOMS: atom_id res chain seq x y z
N GLN A 1 9.62 -28.55 7.32
CA GLN A 1 9.69 -27.75 6.07
C GLN A 1 9.27 -26.32 6.40
N TYR A 2 10.15 -25.32 6.20
CA TYR A 2 9.82 -23.91 6.43
C TYR A 2 9.33 -23.30 5.11
N ARG A 3 8.01 -23.16 4.96
CA ARG A 3 7.34 -22.47 3.83
C ARG A 3 6.67 -21.17 4.29
N ALA A 4 7.13 -20.61 5.41
CA ALA A 4 6.45 -19.52 6.11
C ALA A 4 7.13 -18.18 5.82
N LYS A 5 6.29 -17.14 5.72
CA LYS A 5 6.70 -15.75 5.79
C LYS A 5 6.61 -15.32 7.25
N THR A 6 7.71 -14.83 7.81
CA THR A 6 7.77 -14.43 9.23
C THR A 6 7.90 -12.93 9.32
N TYR A 7 6.99 -12.29 10.06
CA TYR A 7 7.03 -10.86 10.32
C TYR A 7 7.66 -10.57 11.67
N GLY A 8 8.42 -9.49 11.73
CA GLY A 8 9.03 -8.99 12.95
C GLY A 8 8.10 -8.02 13.66
N LYS A 9 8.60 -7.46 14.76
CA LYS A 9 7.95 -6.31 15.38
C LYS A 9 8.35 -5.03 14.64
N ALA A 10 7.41 -4.11 14.48
CA ALA A 10 7.72 -2.76 14.04
C ALA A 10 8.66 -2.10 15.05
N LYS A 11 9.73 -1.45 14.57
CA LYS A 11 10.54 -0.56 15.41
C LYS A 11 9.69 0.64 15.83
N VAL A 12 9.89 1.13 17.05
CA VAL A 12 9.19 2.33 17.55
C VAL A 12 9.49 3.51 16.62
N GLY A 13 8.44 4.15 16.11
CA GLY A 13 8.55 5.29 15.18
C GLY A 13 8.81 4.90 13.71
N ALA A 14 8.94 3.61 13.39
CA ALA A 14 9.02 3.17 12.01
C ALA A 14 7.63 3.22 11.34
N PRO A 15 7.51 3.65 10.07
CA PRO A 15 6.26 3.62 9.34
C PRO A 15 5.65 2.21 9.34
N PRO A 16 4.31 2.07 9.37
CA PRO A 16 3.66 0.75 9.41
C PRO A 16 4.01 -0.15 8.21
N MET A 17 4.54 0.41 7.13
CA MET A 17 4.99 -0.31 5.95
C MET A 17 6.43 -0.86 6.03
N SER A 18 7.24 -0.51 7.03
CA SER A 18 8.66 -0.90 7.12
C SER A 18 8.93 -2.05 8.11
N VAL A 19 7.92 -2.86 8.41
CA VAL A 19 8.09 -4.02 9.29
C VAL A 19 9.02 -5.05 8.63
N PRO A 20 10.17 -5.36 9.26
CA PRO A 20 11.10 -6.34 8.71
C PRO A 20 10.46 -7.72 8.71
N HIS A 21 10.67 -8.45 7.64
CA HIS A 21 10.16 -9.78 7.45
C HIS A 21 11.12 -10.64 6.66
N LEU A 22 11.08 -11.94 6.95
CA LEU A 22 11.82 -12.97 6.25
C LEU A 22 10.83 -13.76 5.39
N ASP A 23 11.12 -13.86 4.10
CA ASP A 23 10.21 -14.41 3.10
C ASP A 23 10.93 -15.39 2.19
N LEU A 24 10.33 -16.56 1.97
CA LEU A 24 10.84 -17.57 1.05
C LEU A 24 10.08 -17.44 -0.28
N ARG A 25 10.81 -17.11 -1.33
CA ARG A 25 10.29 -16.99 -2.70
C ARG A 25 10.78 -18.12 -3.57
N VAL A 26 9.95 -18.50 -4.55
CA VAL A 26 10.32 -19.43 -5.61
C VAL A 26 10.24 -18.66 -6.93
N SER A 27 11.35 -18.61 -7.65
CA SER A 27 11.43 -18.06 -9.01
C SER A 27 12.24 -19.01 -9.87
N ASP A 28 11.73 -19.35 -11.06
CA ASP A 28 12.41 -20.22 -12.02
C ASP A 28 12.89 -21.55 -11.41
N GLY A 29 12.06 -22.14 -10.53
CA GLY A 29 12.36 -23.39 -9.84
C GLY A 29 13.42 -23.29 -8.72
N ARG A 30 13.95 -22.09 -8.43
CA ARG A 30 14.93 -21.84 -7.38
C ARG A 30 14.30 -21.16 -6.17
N TYR A 31 14.79 -21.53 -4.99
CA TYR A 31 14.39 -20.93 -3.72
C TYR A 31 15.29 -19.74 -3.37
N TYR A 32 14.66 -18.61 -3.04
CA TYR A 32 15.32 -17.39 -2.60
C TYR A 32 14.79 -17.01 -1.22
N LEU A 33 15.70 -16.74 -0.29
CA LEU A 33 15.35 -16.19 1.01
C LEU A 33 15.59 -14.68 0.99
N LEU A 34 14.57 -13.90 1.27
CA LEU A 34 14.60 -12.43 1.23
C LEU A 34 14.34 -11.89 2.63
N PHE A 35 15.11 -10.87 3.02
CA PHE A 35 14.92 -10.14 4.26
C PHE A 35 14.83 -8.64 3.99
N GLY A 36 13.88 -7.98 4.63
CA GLY A 36 13.62 -6.55 4.47
C GLY A 36 12.16 -6.20 4.79
N PRO A 37 11.63 -5.07 4.31
CA PRO A 37 12.30 -4.09 3.45
C PRO A 37 13.23 -3.18 4.26
N PHE A 38 14.29 -2.71 3.62
CA PHE A 38 15.06 -1.55 4.07
C PHE A 38 14.53 -0.34 3.32
N ALA A 39 13.98 0.64 4.03
CA ALA A 39 13.40 1.81 3.37
C ALA A 39 14.51 2.71 2.81
N SER A 40 14.25 3.38 1.68
CA SER A 40 15.18 4.34 1.10
C SER A 40 14.42 5.43 0.38
N PHE A 41 14.99 6.63 0.35
CA PHE A 41 14.52 7.75 -0.44
C PHE A 41 15.32 7.84 -1.74
N LYS A 42 14.64 7.64 -2.88
CA LYS A 42 15.23 7.83 -4.21
C LYS A 42 14.29 8.71 -5.05
N PRO A 43 14.70 9.93 -5.41
CA PRO A 43 13.85 10.85 -6.17
C PRO A 43 13.75 10.50 -7.66
N VAL A 44 14.75 9.81 -8.21
CA VAL A 44 14.80 9.44 -9.63
C VAL A 44 13.99 8.18 -9.87
N LEU A 45 12.93 8.27 -10.69
CA LEU A 45 12.05 7.15 -11.05
C LEU A 45 12.45 6.44 -12.35
N GLU A 46 12.93 7.20 -13.35
CA GLU A 46 13.18 6.67 -14.68
C GLU A 46 14.55 5.98 -14.77
N ARG A 47 14.57 4.76 -15.34
CA ARG A 47 15.82 4.05 -15.61
C ARG A 47 16.66 4.84 -16.62
N GLY A 48 17.92 5.11 -16.28
CA GLY A 48 18.86 5.82 -17.14
C GLY A 48 18.83 7.34 -17.04
N ARG A 49 17.96 7.93 -16.20
CA ARG A 49 17.97 9.37 -15.93
C ARG A 49 18.78 9.71 -14.69
N GLY A 50 19.38 10.89 -14.70
CA GLY A 50 20.19 11.40 -13.61
C GLY A 50 19.42 12.30 -12.65
N PHE A 51 20.08 12.71 -11.57
CA PHE A 51 19.54 13.69 -10.63
C PHE A 51 19.21 15.04 -11.28
N LEU A 52 20.02 15.47 -12.26
CA LEU A 52 19.76 16.70 -13.01
C LEU A 52 18.46 16.62 -13.83
N ASP A 53 18.14 15.46 -14.39
CA ASP A 53 16.90 15.27 -15.15
C ASP A 53 15.69 15.29 -14.22
N TYR A 54 15.82 14.71 -13.03
CA TYR A 54 14.81 14.83 -11.98
C TYR A 54 14.55 16.31 -11.63
N LEU A 55 15.60 17.09 -11.35
CA LEU A 55 15.44 18.52 -11.05
C LEU A 55 14.77 19.30 -12.20
N ARG A 56 15.13 18.98 -13.45
CA ARG A 56 14.51 19.60 -14.63
C ARG A 56 13.05 19.17 -14.85
N SER A 57 12.68 17.97 -14.40
CA SER A 57 11.31 17.46 -14.53
C SER A 57 10.34 18.08 -13.51
N MET A 58 10.85 18.65 -12.43
CA MET A 58 10.05 19.27 -11.37
C MET A 58 9.47 20.59 -11.85
N ARG A 59 8.16 20.76 -11.75
CA ARG A 59 7.50 22.02 -12.13
C ARG A 59 7.53 22.97 -10.94
N LEU A 60 7.79 24.25 -11.20
CA LEU A 60 7.93 25.25 -10.13
C LEU A 60 6.67 25.37 -9.26
N HIS A 61 5.49 25.13 -9.83
CA HIS A 61 4.23 25.17 -9.07
C HIS A 61 4.02 23.97 -8.14
N ASP A 62 4.79 22.89 -8.27
CA ASP A 62 4.71 21.72 -7.39
C ASP A 62 5.55 21.88 -6.11
N ILE A 63 6.48 22.85 -6.10
CA ILE A 63 7.42 23.09 -4.99
C ILE A 63 6.68 23.36 -3.66
N PRO A 64 5.64 24.23 -3.61
CA PRO A 64 4.92 24.47 -2.37
C PRO A 64 4.28 23.19 -1.80
N SER A 65 3.70 22.34 -2.65
CA SER A 65 3.11 21.08 -2.21
C SER A 65 4.16 20.09 -1.70
N LEU A 66 5.32 20.01 -2.36
CA LEU A 66 6.43 19.18 -1.89
C LEU A 66 6.96 19.62 -0.52
N LEU A 67 7.08 20.94 -0.31
CA LEU A 67 7.51 21.52 0.97
C LEU A 67 6.47 21.28 2.06
N ASN A 68 5.18 21.43 1.76
CA ASN A 68 4.11 21.17 2.72
C ASN A 68 4.18 19.72 3.24
N VAL A 69 4.28 18.76 2.31
CA VAL A 69 4.46 17.34 2.65
C VAL A 69 5.73 17.11 3.47
N ALA A 70 6.84 17.77 3.13
CA ALA A 70 8.09 17.60 3.87
C ALA A 70 7.99 18.08 5.32
N ILE A 71 7.17 19.10 5.59
CA ILE A 71 6.92 19.65 6.92
C ILE A 71 5.91 18.77 7.67
N GLU A 72 4.74 18.51 7.08
CA GLU A 72 3.67 17.74 7.71
C GLU A 72 4.07 16.29 7.99
N HIS A 73 4.83 15.69 7.07
CA HIS A 73 5.35 14.32 7.19
C HIS A 73 6.84 14.29 7.53
N PHE A 74 7.34 15.31 8.24
CA PHE A 74 8.76 15.39 8.62
C PHE A 74 9.31 14.12 9.29
N PRO A 75 8.60 13.42 10.20
CA PRO A 75 9.08 12.16 10.78
C PRO A 75 9.33 11.08 9.72
N LEU A 76 8.44 10.96 8.73
CA LEU A 76 8.57 10.00 7.64
C LEU A 76 9.73 10.38 6.73
N VAL A 77 9.83 11.65 6.31
CA VAL A 77 10.92 12.12 5.46
C VAL A 77 12.26 11.90 6.14
N LYS A 78 12.39 12.28 7.42
CA LYS A 78 13.58 12.05 8.24
C LYS A 78 13.94 10.57 8.29
N TYR A 79 12.96 9.70 8.52
CA TYR A 79 13.17 8.25 8.53
C TYR A 79 13.72 7.76 7.19
N LEU A 80 13.06 8.08 6.07
CA LEU A 80 13.48 7.64 4.73
C LEU A 80 14.89 8.11 4.38
N VAL A 81 15.21 9.37 4.67
CA VAL A 81 16.56 9.92 4.46
C VAL A 81 17.58 9.17 5.33
N SER A 82 17.29 8.94 6.61
CA SER A 82 18.21 8.22 7.50
C SER A 82 18.46 6.78 7.08
N GLU A 83 17.43 6.07 6.61
CA GLU A 83 17.55 4.69 6.16
C GLU A 83 18.32 4.59 4.83
N THR A 84 18.27 5.63 4.00
CA THR A 84 19.03 5.70 2.73
C THR A 84 20.55 5.62 2.97
N PHE A 85 21.02 6.15 4.10
CA PHE A 85 22.44 6.12 4.46
C PHE A 85 22.86 4.82 5.19
N LYS A 86 21.94 3.87 5.43
CA LYS A 86 22.30 2.58 6.00
C LYS A 86 23.05 1.73 4.98
N GLY A 87 24.29 1.38 5.32
CA GLY A 87 25.09 0.44 4.54
C GLY A 87 24.72 -1.02 4.80
N GLU A 88 25.25 -1.91 3.97
CA GLU A 88 25.04 -3.36 4.01
C GLU A 88 25.33 -3.97 5.40
N LYS A 89 26.34 -3.47 6.11
CA LYS A 89 26.66 -3.91 7.48
C LYS A 89 25.46 -3.76 8.43
N SER A 90 24.75 -2.63 8.37
CA SER A 90 23.56 -2.39 9.21
C SER A 90 22.40 -3.31 8.83
N MET A 91 22.28 -3.65 7.55
CA MET A 91 21.27 -4.61 7.08
C MET A 91 21.52 -6.01 7.65
N PHE A 92 22.79 -6.45 7.72
CA PHE A 92 23.15 -7.74 8.32
C PHE A 92 23.02 -7.75 9.84
N GLU A 93 23.34 -6.65 10.52
CA GLU A 93 23.07 -6.50 11.95
C GLU A 93 21.56 -6.58 12.26
N GLU A 94 20.72 -5.97 11.43
CA GLU A 94 19.26 -6.04 11.56
C GLU A 94 18.72 -7.45 11.26
N LEU A 95 19.30 -8.14 10.28
CA LEU A 95 18.99 -9.55 9.99
C LEU A 95 19.32 -10.45 11.19
N ASP A 96 20.49 -10.30 11.81
CA ASP A 96 20.86 -11.09 12.97
C ASP A 96 20.09 -10.72 14.23
N SER A 97 19.68 -9.46 14.37
CA SER A 97 18.75 -9.05 15.44
C SER A 97 17.36 -9.68 15.26
N PHE A 98 16.93 -9.90 14.01
CA PHE A 98 15.66 -10.54 13.69
C PHE A 98 15.74 -12.06 13.82
N ALA A 99 16.81 -12.67 13.30
CA ALA A 99 17.07 -14.09 13.29
C ALA A 99 18.57 -14.34 13.59
N PRO A 100 18.94 -14.59 14.86
CA PRO A 100 20.33 -14.73 15.27
C PRO A 100 21.12 -15.77 14.46
N GLY A 101 22.26 -15.33 13.91
CA GLY A 101 23.18 -16.18 13.14
C GLY A 101 22.77 -16.39 11.67
N MET A 102 21.67 -15.78 11.23
CA MET A 102 21.18 -15.91 9.86
C MET A 102 22.13 -15.29 8.84
N SER A 103 22.82 -14.20 9.19
CA SER A 103 23.80 -13.53 8.31
C SER A 103 24.95 -14.44 7.88
N LYS A 104 25.34 -15.40 8.75
CA LYS A 104 26.47 -16.32 8.50
C LYS A 104 26.06 -17.63 7.84
N LYS A 105 24.76 -17.94 7.85
CA LYS A 105 24.23 -19.23 7.37
C LYS A 105 24.08 -19.29 5.85
N PHE A 106 23.85 -18.14 5.22
CA PHE A 106 23.63 -18.03 3.77
C PHE A 106 24.50 -16.92 3.18
N ASN A 107 24.73 -16.99 1.87
CA ASN A 107 25.44 -15.94 1.14
C ASN A 107 24.46 -14.81 0.78
N TRP A 108 24.21 -13.93 1.75
CA TRP A 108 23.35 -12.76 1.57
C TRP A 108 23.99 -11.74 0.64
N LYS A 109 23.15 -11.08 -0.15
CA LYS A 109 23.55 -9.96 -1.00
C LYS A 109 22.55 -8.83 -0.85
N ALA A 110 23.02 -7.63 -0.58
CA ALA A 110 22.19 -6.44 -0.70
C ALA A 110 21.75 -6.26 -2.16
N VAL A 111 20.45 -6.11 -2.38
CA VAL A 111 19.86 -5.87 -3.70
C VAL A 111 18.91 -4.68 -3.61
N GLU A 112 18.94 -3.81 -4.62
CA GLU A 112 17.96 -2.74 -4.73
C GLU A 112 16.60 -3.36 -5.08
N ALA A 113 15.63 -3.16 -4.20
CA ALA A 113 14.26 -3.61 -4.41
C ALA A 113 13.50 -2.63 -5.34
N GLY A 114 12.26 -2.97 -5.66
CA GLY A 114 11.40 -2.08 -6.45
C GLY A 114 11.19 -0.72 -5.79
N GLN A 115 11.12 0.33 -6.60
CA GLN A 115 10.82 1.68 -6.16
C GLN A 115 9.31 1.89 -6.11
N ARG A 116 8.81 2.44 -5.00
CA ARG A 116 7.41 2.82 -4.85
C ARG A 116 7.27 4.33 -5.04
N VAL A 117 6.33 4.72 -5.90
CA VAL A 117 5.99 6.13 -6.12
C VAL A 117 4.92 6.52 -5.11
N GLN A 118 5.09 7.68 -4.49
CA GLN A 118 4.14 8.25 -3.55
C GLN A 118 3.50 9.49 -4.18
N ILE A 119 2.19 9.61 -4.05
CA ILE A 119 1.40 10.69 -4.66
C ILE A 119 1.32 11.86 -3.69
N ILE A 120 1.57 13.05 -4.21
CA ILE A 120 1.31 14.33 -3.54
C ILE A 120 0.20 15.01 -4.32
N ARG A 121 -0.87 15.38 -3.63
CA ARG A 121 -2.02 16.06 -4.23
C ARG A 121 -2.51 17.14 -3.29
N ASP A 122 -2.75 18.33 -3.84
CA ASP A 122 -3.30 19.47 -3.10
C ASP A 122 -2.53 19.79 -1.80
N GLY A 123 -1.21 19.54 -1.78
CA GLY A 123 -0.33 19.78 -0.63
C GLY A 123 -0.21 18.61 0.35
N ASP A 124 -0.92 17.50 0.13
CA ASP A 124 -0.98 16.38 1.07
C ASP A 124 -0.49 15.05 0.45
N LEU A 125 0.03 14.17 1.30
CA LEU A 125 0.60 12.88 0.95
C LEU A 125 -0.48 11.78 0.93
N GLN A 126 -0.82 11.29 -0.25
CA GLN A 126 -1.96 10.38 -0.39
C GLN A 126 -1.63 8.93 -0.03
N MET A 127 -2.10 8.47 1.13
CA MET A 127 -1.89 7.09 1.58
C MET A 127 -2.95 6.16 0.99
N GLY A 128 -2.61 5.39 -0.04
CA GLY A 128 -3.49 4.34 -0.58
C GLY A 128 -3.65 4.40 -2.09
N THR A 129 -4.85 4.06 -2.56
CA THR A 129 -5.24 4.13 -3.97
C THR A 129 -5.95 5.45 -4.26
N GLU A 130 -5.37 6.26 -5.14
CA GLU A 130 -5.95 7.50 -5.63
C GLU A 130 -6.65 7.29 -6.96
N ILE A 131 -7.82 7.92 -7.10
CA ILE A 131 -8.60 7.90 -8.34
C ILE A 131 -8.44 9.25 -9.01
N LEU A 132 -7.85 9.26 -10.20
CA LEU A 132 -7.77 10.43 -11.06
C LEU A 132 -8.72 10.25 -12.23
N VAL A 133 -9.56 11.24 -12.48
CA VAL A 133 -10.51 11.24 -13.59
C VAL A 133 -10.32 12.50 -14.41
N SER A 134 -10.24 12.35 -15.73
CA SER A 134 -10.13 13.48 -16.65
C SER A 134 -11.37 14.37 -16.58
N LYS A 135 -11.22 15.68 -16.84
CA LYS A 135 -12.32 16.64 -16.75
C LYS A 135 -13.49 16.29 -17.69
N ASP A 136 -13.18 15.75 -18.85
CA ASP A 136 -14.12 15.30 -19.88
C ASP A 136 -14.64 13.87 -19.66
N LYS A 137 -14.22 13.19 -18.57
CA LYS A 137 -14.67 11.84 -18.19
C LYS A 137 -14.35 10.73 -19.19
N THR A 138 -13.43 10.96 -20.13
CA THR A 138 -13.02 9.97 -21.13
C THR A 138 -11.97 8.99 -20.60
N TYR A 139 -11.29 9.33 -19.50
CA TYR A 139 -10.22 8.52 -18.94
C TYR A 139 -10.18 8.61 -17.40
N GLY A 140 -9.91 7.47 -16.75
CA GLY A 140 -9.68 7.37 -15.32
C GLY A 140 -8.48 6.48 -15.02
N THR A 141 -7.71 6.83 -13.98
CA THR A 141 -6.55 6.07 -13.50
C THR A 141 -6.68 5.81 -12.01
N LEU A 142 -6.30 4.60 -11.62
CA LEU A 142 -6.03 4.24 -10.23
C LEU A 142 -4.52 4.31 -10.01
N LEU A 143 -4.07 5.21 -9.14
CA LEU A 143 -2.66 5.40 -8.81
C LEU A 143 -2.39 5.04 -7.36
N GLY A 144 -1.14 4.72 -7.02
CA GLY A 144 -0.70 4.48 -5.65
C GLY A 144 -0.66 3.02 -5.27
N ALA A 145 -0.91 2.70 -4.00
CA ALA A 145 -0.92 1.31 -3.54
C ALA A 145 -2.02 0.55 -4.28
N SER A 146 -1.68 -0.56 -4.93
CA SER A 146 -2.68 -1.42 -5.56
C SER A 146 -3.75 -1.76 -4.53
N PRO A 147 -5.05 -1.55 -4.85
CA PRO A 147 -6.09 -1.96 -3.94
C PRO A 147 -5.95 -3.46 -3.71
N GLY A 148 -5.83 -3.87 -2.45
CA GLY A 148 -5.91 -5.28 -2.10
C GLY A 148 -7.28 -5.83 -2.49
N ALA A 149 -7.39 -7.16 -2.58
CA ALA A 149 -8.68 -7.81 -2.87
C ALA A 149 -9.80 -7.36 -1.91
N SER A 150 -9.44 -7.01 -0.66
CA SER A 150 -10.36 -6.54 0.37
C SER A 150 -10.94 -5.13 0.15
N VAL A 151 -10.28 -4.28 -0.64
CA VAL A 151 -10.72 -2.88 -0.88
C VAL A 151 -11.06 -2.62 -2.35
N SER A 152 -10.73 -3.56 -3.24
CA SER A 152 -10.98 -3.43 -4.68
C SER A 152 -12.44 -3.14 -5.05
N PRO A 153 -13.47 -3.76 -4.41
CA PRO A 153 -14.86 -3.48 -4.76
C PRO A 153 -15.26 -2.02 -4.49
N GLU A 154 -14.85 -1.45 -3.35
CA GLU A 154 -15.16 -0.06 -3.01
C GLU A 154 -14.42 0.93 -3.90
N VAL A 155 -13.13 0.68 -4.15
CA VAL A 155 -12.31 1.52 -5.03
C VAL A 155 -12.89 1.55 -6.44
N MET A 156 -13.34 0.40 -6.95
CA MET A 156 -13.97 0.32 -8.26
C MET A 156 -15.33 1.01 -8.30
N LEU A 157 -16.13 0.90 -7.24
CA LEU A 157 -17.40 1.62 -7.16
C LEU A 157 -17.18 3.14 -7.23
N ARG A 158 -16.28 3.68 -6.38
CA ARG A 158 -15.91 5.10 -6.40
C ARG A 158 -15.35 5.53 -7.75
N CYS A 159 -14.56 4.68 -8.41
CA CYS A 159 -14.04 4.94 -9.74
C CYS A 159 -15.18 5.13 -10.74
N LEU A 160 -16.15 4.23 -10.76
CA LEU A 160 -17.31 4.31 -11.65
C LEU A 160 -18.18 5.53 -11.35
N GLU A 161 -18.42 5.85 -10.07
CA GLU A 161 -19.20 7.04 -9.67
C GLU A 161 -18.55 8.34 -10.15
N GLN A 162 -17.21 8.41 -10.11
CA GLN A 162 -16.48 9.59 -10.57
C GLN A 162 -16.33 9.64 -12.09
N LEU A 163 -16.09 8.51 -12.75
CA LEU A 163 -15.81 8.44 -14.19
C LEU A 163 -17.08 8.42 -15.02
N LEU A 164 -18.10 7.68 -14.61
CA LEU A 164 -19.33 7.43 -15.39
C LEU A 164 -20.58 7.78 -14.56
N PRO A 165 -20.73 9.00 -14.02
CA PRO A 165 -21.85 9.33 -13.12
C PRO A 165 -23.23 9.13 -13.75
N SER A 166 -23.33 9.26 -15.07
CA SER A 166 -24.59 9.11 -15.81
C SER A 166 -25.20 7.71 -15.68
N ILE A 167 -24.38 6.66 -15.49
CA ILE A 167 -24.90 5.29 -15.38
C ILE A 167 -25.76 5.11 -14.12
N PHE A 168 -25.50 5.89 -13.07
CA PHE A 168 -26.21 5.80 -11.80
C PHE A 168 -27.48 6.66 -11.73
N THR A 169 -27.82 7.39 -12.81
CA THR A 169 -28.99 8.28 -12.82
C THR A 169 -30.31 7.53 -13.03
N SER A 170 -30.26 6.34 -13.64
CA SER A 170 -31.44 5.51 -13.85
C SER A 170 -31.87 4.79 -12.57
N GLU A 171 -33.18 4.63 -12.39
CA GLU A 171 -33.74 3.88 -11.26
C GLU A 171 -33.27 2.42 -11.27
N GLU A 172 -33.12 1.82 -12.47
CA GLU A 172 -32.64 0.46 -12.64
C GLU A 172 -31.20 0.30 -12.15
N ALA A 173 -30.30 1.23 -12.49
CA ALA A 173 -28.94 1.20 -12.00
C ALA A 173 -28.88 1.42 -10.48
N GLY A 174 -29.73 2.29 -9.93
CA GLY A 174 -29.85 2.48 -8.48
C GLY A 174 -30.26 1.19 -7.76
N LYS A 175 -31.22 0.44 -8.32
CA LYS A 175 -31.63 -0.87 -7.80
C LYS A 175 -30.48 -1.87 -7.88
N LYS A 176 -29.80 -1.96 -9.03
CA LYS A 176 -28.67 -2.89 -9.22
C LYS A 176 -27.50 -2.58 -8.29
N LYS A 177 -27.19 -1.30 -8.07
CA LYS A 177 -26.15 -0.86 -7.14
C LYS A 177 -26.44 -1.35 -5.72
N LYS A 178 -27.68 -1.17 -5.22
CA LYS A 178 -28.10 -1.63 -3.88
C LYS A 178 -28.12 -3.16 -3.74
N GLU A 179 -28.35 -3.88 -4.84
CA GLU A 179 -28.28 -5.34 -4.87
C GLU A 179 -26.83 -5.84 -4.73
N ILE A 180 -25.89 -5.20 -5.44
CA ILE A 180 -24.46 -5.56 -5.41
C ILE A 180 -23.80 -5.09 -4.10
N PHE A 181 -24.13 -3.88 -3.65
CA PHE A 181 -23.59 -3.23 -2.46
C PHE A 181 -24.74 -2.97 -1.47
N PRO A 182 -25.01 -3.90 -0.53
CA PRO A 182 -26.07 -3.72 0.48
C PRO A 182 -25.89 -2.48 1.35
N GLU A 183 -24.64 -2.01 1.45
CA GLU A 183 -24.26 -0.72 2.01
C GLU A 183 -23.02 -0.24 1.24
N ASP A 184 -23.10 0.95 0.66
CA ASP A 184 -22.05 1.60 -0.11
C ASP A 184 -21.43 2.80 0.63
N ASN A 185 -22.02 3.21 1.76
CA ASN A 185 -21.47 4.27 2.61
C ASN A 185 -20.49 3.70 3.65
N LEU A 186 -19.20 3.85 3.36
CA LEU A 186 -18.13 3.42 4.27
C LEU A 186 -18.16 4.12 5.64
N ASP A 187 -18.47 5.42 5.68
CA ASP A 187 -18.52 6.15 6.95
C ASP A 187 -19.64 5.64 7.85
N PHE A 188 -20.77 5.26 7.25
CA PHE A 188 -21.86 4.61 7.97
C PHE A 188 -21.42 3.24 8.50
N LEU A 189 -20.80 2.39 7.68
CA LEU A 189 -20.30 1.08 8.13
C LEU A 189 -19.26 1.19 9.24
N ALA A 190 -18.34 2.15 9.14
CA ALA A 190 -17.29 2.36 10.13
C ALA A 190 -17.84 2.75 11.51
N LYS A 191 -19.01 3.42 11.55
CA LYS A 191 -19.66 3.89 12.78
C LYS A 191 -20.78 2.99 13.27
N ASN A 192 -21.24 2.03 12.48
CA ASN A 192 -22.37 1.15 12.79
C ASN A 192 -21.93 -0.32 12.81
N PRO A 193 -21.36 -0.79 13.94
CA PRO A 193 -20.83 -2.15 14.05
C PRO A 193 -21.91 -3.23 13.88
N GLU A 194 -23.15 -2.94 14.26
CA GLU A 194 -24.28 -3.86 14.07
C GLU A 194 -24.57 -4.08 12.58
N ARG A 195 -24.70 -3.00 11.81
CA ARG A 195 -24.90 -3.07 10.36
C ARG A 195 -23.75 -3.79 9.65
N TYR A 196 -22.53 -3.50 10.05
CA TYR A 196 -21.35 -4.18 9.51
C TYR A 196 -21.42 -5.70 9.75
N ARG A 197 -21.75 -6.13 10.97
CA ARG A 197 -21.88 -7.56 11.31
C ARG A 197 -23.03 -8.22 10.56
N GLU A 198 -24.18 -7.57 10.46
CA GLU A 198 -25.35 -8.05 9.71
C GLU A 198 -24.97 -8.36 8.25
N ILE A 199 -24.34 -7.42 7.56
CA ILE A 199 -23.91 -7.60 6.17
C ILE A 199 -22.84 -8.68 6.06
N ARG A 200 -21.83 -8.64 6.93
CA ARG A 200 -20.75 -9.65 6.95
C ARG A 200 -21.31 -11.05 7.13
N ASP A 201 -22.24 -11.24 8.06
CA ASP A 201 -22.80 -12.55 8.39
C ASP A 201 -23.72 -13.05 7.27
N ALA A 202 -24.54 -12.17 6.67
CA ALA A 202 -25.32 -12.50 5.47
C ALA A 202 -24.44 -12.90 4.27
N VAL A 203 -23.31 -12.23 4.07
CA VAL A 203 -22.34 -12.58 3.02
C VAL A 203 -21.67 -13.91 3.34
N ASN A 204 -21.25 -14.15 4.59
CA ASN A 204 -20.66 -15.41 5.02
C ASN A 204 -21.63 -16.58 4.79
N GLU A 205 -22.92 -16.41 5.13
CA GLU A 205 -23.95 -17.42 4.89
C GLU A 205 -24.09 -17.74 3.40
N ARG A 206 -24.21 -16.72 2.54
CA ARG A 206 -24.28 -16.90 1.08
C ARG A 206 -23.05 -17.60 0.49
N LEU A 207 -21.88 -17.33 1.05
CA LEU A 207 -20.61 -17.93 0.62
C LEU A 207 -20.31 -19.28 1.30
N GLY A 208 -21.16 -19.73 2.23
CA GLY A 208 -20.92 -20.96 3.00
C GLY A 208 -19.73 -20.88 3.96
N ILE A 209 -19.29 -19.68 4.34
CA ILE A 209 -18.17 -19.46 5.26
C ILE A 209 -18.68 -19.67 6.69
N LYS A 210 -18.34 -20.82 7.27
CA LYS A 210 -18.63 -21.12 8.68
C LYS A 210 -17.62 -20.41 9.58
N GLN A 211 -18.08 -19.59 10.52
CA GLN A 211 -17.20 -19.04 11.55
C GLN A 211 -16.60 -20.18 12.37
N SER A 212 -15.27 -20.25 12.46
CA SER A 212 -14.59 -21.19 13.35
C SER A 212 -14.80 -20.76 14.80
N ALA A 213 -15.13 -21.71 15.68
CA ALA A 213 -15.46 -21.48 17.10
C ALA A 213 -14.37 -20.80 17.95
N SER A 214 -13.22 -20.41 17.39
CA SER A 214 -12.07 -19.84 18.11
C SER A 214 -11.96 -18.31 18.07
N GLN A 215 -13.01 -17.59 17.65
CA GLN A 215 -13.02 -16.11 17.60
C GLN A 215 -14.08 -15.48 18.52
N GLN A 216 -14.61 -16.23 19.48
CA GLN A 216 -15.61 -15.74 20.45
C GLN A 216 -15.03 -15.26 21.79
N ASP A 217 -13.70 -15.28 21.97
CA ASP A 217 -13.01 -14.79 23.18
C ASP A 217 -12.17 -13.54 22.90
#